data_AF-A0A9E6UR35-F1
#
_entry.id   AF-A0A9E6UR35-F1
#
_cell.length_a   1.000
_cell.length_b   1.000
_cell.length_c   1.000
_cell.angle_alpha   90.00
_cell.angle_beta   90.00
_cell.angle_gamma   90.00
#
_symmetry.space_group_name_H-M   'P 1'
#
loop_
_entity.id
_entity.type
_entity.pdbx_description
1 polymer ?
#
loop_
_entity_poly.entity_id
_entity_poly.type
_entity_poly.pdbx_seq_one_letter_code
_entity_poly.pdbx_strand_id
1 'polypeptide(L)' 'MENGGEIERLRLGDQVDGWLVTGIEGFTLKVTLDDREHEYRMFQRAEGKPAAASGDEDDSSSGDDSDEDN' A
#
# COMPACT_ATOMS: atom_id res chain seq x y z
N MET A 1 -8.51 -21.63 0.15
CA MET A 1 -8.30 -20.17 0.25
C MET A 1 -7.22 -19.82 -0.76
N GLU A 2 -7.59 -19.58 -2.02
CA GLU A 2 -6.67 -19.07 -3.05
C GLU A 2 -6.92 -17.56 -3.16
N ASN A 3 -6.17 -16.76 -2.39
CA ASN A 3 -6.07 -15.31 -2.61
C ASN A 3 -4.88 -15.03 -3.54
N GLY A 4 -4.87 -15.66 -4.71
CA GLY A 4 -3.91 -15.37 -5.77
C GLY A 4 -4.58 -14.48 -6.80
N GLY A 5 -4.65 -13.17 -6.56
CA GLY A 5 -5.16 -12.24 -7.56
C GLY A 5 -4.34 -12.34 -8.84
N GLU A 6 -5.00 -12.42 -9.99
CA GLU A 6 -4.32 -12.40 -11.29
C GLU A 6 -3.60 -11.06 -11.46
N ILE A 7 -2.31 -11.11 -11.79
CA ILE A 7 -1.51 -9.91 -12.01
C ILE A 7 -1.65 -9.52 -13.47
N GLU A 8 -2.36 -8.42 -13.74
CA GLU A 8 -2.48 -7.85 -15.07
C GLU A 8 -1.52 -6.67 -15.26
N ARG A 9 -0.96 -6.54 -16.47
CA ARG A 9 -0.11 -5.41 -16.84
C ARG A 9 -0.93 -4.34 -17.55
N LEU A 10 -1.10 -3.21 -16.89
CA LEU A 10 -1.83 -2.06 -17.42
C LEU A 10 -0.97 -1.15 -18.30
N ARG A 11 -1.62 -0.54 -19.28
CA ARG A 11 -1.09 0.46 -20.21
C ARG A 11 -2.05 1.64 -20.30
N LEU A 12 -1.53 2.75 -20.83
CA LEU A 12 -2.34 3.92 -21.13
C LEU A 12 -3.46 3.55 -22.12
N GLY A 13 -4.70 3.89 -21.78
CA GLY A 13 -5.88 3.58 -22.57
C GLY A 13 -6.55 2.24 -22.24
N ASP A 14 -5.98 1.42 -21.36
CA ASP A 14 -6.61 0.18 -20.92
C ASP A 14 -7.84 0.48 -20.05
N GLN A 15 -8.86 -0.38 -20.16
CA GLN A 15 -10.06 -0.31 -19.34
C GLN A 15 -10.18 -1.56 -18.45
N VAL A 16 -10.25 -1.37 -17.14
CA VAL A 16 -10.32 -2.44 -16.13
C VAL A 16 -11.43 -2.14 -15.15
N ASP A 17 -12.39 -3.05 -15.01
CA ASP A 17 -13.54 -2.89 -14.10
C ASP A 17 -14.25 -1.53 -14.23
N GLY A 18 -14.35 -1.02 -15.46
CA GLY A 18 -14.96 0.28 -15.77
C GLY A 18 -14.03 1.49 -15.64
N TRP A 19 -12.85 1.33 -15.04
CA TRP A 19 -11.83 2.37 -14.92
C TRP A 19 -11.01 2.46 -16.21
N LEU A 20 -10.87 3.66 -16.78
CA LEU A 20 -9.97 3.92 -17.89
C LEU A 20 -8.63 4.44 -17.37
N VAL A 21 -7.51 3.82 -17.78
CA VAL A 21 -6.18 4.32 -17.46
C VAL A 21 -5.85 5.52 -18.34
N THR A 22 -5.77 6.71 -17.74
CA THR A 22 -5.55 7.99 -18.43
C THR A 22 -4.15 8.56 -18.24
N GLY A 23 -3.37 8.04 -17.30
CA GLY A 23 -1.98 8.45 -17.11
C GLY A 23 -1.17 7.49 -16.26
N ILE A 24 0.10 7.29 -16.62
CA ILE A 24 1.07 6.52 -15.84
C ILE A 24 2.35 7.37 -15.77
N GLU A 25 2.53 8.08 -14.66
CA GLU A 25 3.58 9.10 -14.50
C GLU A 25 4.44 8.77 -13.29
N GLY A 26 5.64 8.24 -13.50
CA GLY A 26 6.57 7.89 -12.42
C GLY A 26 5.95 6.89 -11.43
N PHE A 27 5.53 7.39 -10.26
CA PHE A 27 4.88 6.61 -9.20
C PHE A 27 3.41 6.97 -9.00
N THR A 28 2.79 7.56 -10.03
CA THR A 28 1.40 8.01 -9.99
C THR A 28 0.62 7.36 -11.13
N LEU A 29 -0.52 6.77 -10.79
CA LEU A 29 -1.49 6.21 -11.73
C LEU A 29 -2.72 7.11 -11.74
N LYS A 30 -3.10 7.59 -12.92
CA LYS A 30 -4.33 8.34 -13.14
C LYS A 30 -5.34 7.47 -13.88
N VAL A 31 -6.55 7.44 -13.36
CA VAL A 31 -7.67 6.68 -13.93
C VAL A 31 -8.93 7.53 -13.95
N THR A 32 -9.81 7.27 -14.91
CA THR A 32 -11.13 7.90 -15.00
C THR A 32 -12.23 6.87 -14.80
N LEU A 33 -13.21 7.20 -13.96
CA LEU A 33 -14.46 6.45 -13.78
C LEU A 33 -15.62 7.44 -13.79
N ASP A 34 -16.65 7.17 -14.60
CA ASP A 34 -17.87 8.00 -14.68
C ASP A 34 -17.58 9.52 -14.78
N ASP A 35 -16.71 9.88 -15.72
CA ASP A 35 -16.25 11.27 -15.99
C ASP A 35 -15.46 11.94 -14.85
N ARG A 36 -15.07 11.20 -13.82
CA ARG A 36 -14.22 11.70 -12.72
C ARG A 36 -12.81 11.14 -12.82
N GLU A 37 -11.83 12.03 -12.74
CA GLU A 37 -10.41 11.64 -12.64
C GLU A 37 -10.04 11.33 -11.19
N HIS A 38 -9.33 10.22 -11.01
CA HIS A 38 -8.78 9.78 -9.74
C HIS A 38 -7.28 9.53 -9.89
N GLU A 39 -6.51 9.97 -8.90
CA GLU A 39 -5.06 9.83 -8.86
C GLU A 39 -4.64 8.93 -7.70
N TYR A 40 -3.82 7.93 -8.00
CA TYR A 40 -3.33 6.94 -7.04
C TYR A 40 -1.81 6.92 -7.02
N ARG A 41 -1.22 6.86 -5.82
CA ARG A 41 0.21 6.67 -5.65
C ARG A 41 0.56 5.19 -5.70
N MET A 42 1.38 4.79 -6.66
CA MET A 42 1.88 3.43 -6.82
C MET A 42 2.89 3.09 -5.71
N PHE A 43 2.86 1.83 -5.28
CA PHE A 43 3.84 1.31 -4.33
C PHE A 43 5.23 1.29 -4.99
N GLN A 44 6.21 1.85 -4.29
CA GLN A 44 7.61 1.63 -4.64
C GLN A 44 7.97 0.23 -4.18
N ARG A 45 8.43 -0.63 -5.09
CA ARG A 45 9.15 -1.82 -4.68
C ARG A 45 10.43 -1.31 -4.00
N ALA A 46 10.50 -1.44 -2.67
CA ALA A 46 11.74 -1.25 -1.95
C ALA A 46 12.71 -2.32 -2.48
N GLU A 47 13.64 -1.93 -3.34
CA GLU A 47 14.75 -2.81 -3.71
C GLU A 47 15.53 -3.13 -2.43
N GLY A 48 15.29 -4.31 -1.85
CA GLY A 48 16.12 -4.89 -0.80
C GLY A 48 15.52 -5.12 0.59
N LYS A 49 14.19 -5.14 0.79
CA LYS A 49 13.63 -5.51 2.11
C LYS A 49 12.55 -6.60 1.97
N PRO A 50 12.71 -7.79 2.58
CA PRO A 50 11.64 -8.78 2.60
C PRO A 50 10.39 -8.13 3.22
N ALA A 51 9.22 -8.46 2.66
CA ALA A 51 7.94 -7.93 3.09
C ALA A 51 7.91 -7.84 4.62
N ALA A 52 7.79 -6.62 5.14
CA ALA A 52 7.73 -6.38 6.56
C ALA A 52 6.59 -7.25 7.11
N ALA A 53 6.95 -8.26 7.90
CA ALA A 53 5.98 -9.01 8.67
C ALA A 53 5.24 -8.00 9.53
N SER A 54 3.95 -7.84 9.27
CA SER A 54 3.03 -7.21 10.21
C SER A 54 3.12 -8.03 11.50
N GLY A 55 3.78 -7.48 12.51
CA GLY A 55 4.06 -8.19 13.75
C GLY A 55 4.32 -7.22 14.88
N ASP A 56 3.21 -6.68 15.40
CA ASP A 56 2.97 -6.14 16.73
C ASP A 56 4.00 -5.20 17.36
N GLU A 57 3.60 -3.92 17.40
CA GLU A 57 4.10 -2.92 18.33
C GLU A 57 3.44 -3.16 19.71
N ASP A 58 3.96 -4.08 20.51
CA ASP A 58 3.64 -4.15 21.94
C ASP A 58 4.93 -4.16 22.75
N ASP A 59 5.50 -2.97 22.94
CA ASP A 59 6.36 -2.71 24.08
C ASP A 59 5.54 -1.89 25.08
N SER A 60 4.67 -2.59 25.80
CA SER A 60 4.09 -2.11 27.05
C SER A 60 5.21 -1.94 28.08
N SER A 61 6.00 -0.86 27.97
CA SER A 61 6.91 -0.44 29.03
C SER A 61 6.06 0.08 30.20
N SER A 62 5.67 -0.84 31.09
CA SER A 62 5.08 -0.54 32.39
C SER A 62 6.14 0.14 33.25
N GLY A 63 6.06 1.47 33.35
CA GLY A 63 6.80 2.24 34.34
C GLY A 63 6.21 2.04 35.71
N ASP A 64 6.80 1.14 36.49
CA ASP A 64 6.57 0.99 37.93
C ASP A 64 7.82 0.41 38.59
N ASP A 65 8.66 1.30 39.12
CA ASP A 65 9.62 0.96 40.17
C ASP A 65 9.58 2.12 41.16
N SER A 66 8.47 2.17 41.91
CA SER A 66 8.44 2.84 43.20
C SER A 66 8.93 1.82 44.22
N ASP A 67 10.19 1.90 44.65
CA ASP A 67 10.59 1.28 45.92
C ASP A 67 11.63 2.18 46.63
N GLU A 68 11.10 2.75 47.70
CA GLU A 68 11.74 3.27 48.88
C GLU A 68 12.56 2.17 49.56
N ASP A 69 13.85 2.39 49.86
CA ASP A 69 14.46 1.96 51.12
C ASP A 69 15.95 2.35 51.23
N ASN A 70 16.23 3.04 52.35
CA ASN A 70 17.50 3.30 53.05
C ASN A 70 18.31 4.57 52.71
#